data_AF-A0A354CP43-F1
#
_entry.id   AF-A0A354CP43-F1
#
_cell.length_a   1.000
_cell.length_b   1.000
_cell.length_c   1.000
_cell.angle_alpha   90.00
_cell.angle_beta   90.00
_cell.angle_gamma   90.00
#
_symmetry.space_group_name_H-M   'P 1'
#
loop_
_entity.id
_entity.type
_entity.pdbx_description
1 polymer ?
#
loop_
_entity_poly.entity_id
_entity_poly.type
_entity_poly.pdbx_seq_one_letter_code
_entity_poly.pdbx_strand_id
1 'polypeptide(L)'
;MITLIKTLDIGNASLNVITAGRRIPLAQFNGKIEITEHQSTMPVLGRMCRGEKKIYASFILCKDIEYQTDDAFNSGKVYEAVGDVQGEQSCERLIFSGLRFEDMDPVTGTVTLEVTDLELIRKMITM
;
A
#
# COMPACT_ATOMS: atom_id res chain seq x y z
N MET A 1 2.40 18.45 -6.37
CA MET A 1 3.20 18.37 -5.14
C MET A 1 2.81 17.10 -4.41
N ILE A 2 3.79 16.28 -4.02
CA ILE A 2 3.57 15.06 -3.24
C ILE A 2 4.15 15.33 -1.85
N THR A 3 3.38 15.05 -0.80
CA THR A 3 3.78 15.23 0.60
C THR A 3 3.56 13.94 1.36
N LEU A 4 4.60 13.42 2.03
CA LEU A 4 4.44 12.29 2.94
C LEU A 4 3.71 12.76 4.20
N ILE A 5 2.55 12.16 4.48
CA ILE A 5 1.76 12.43 5.68
C ILE A 5 2.25 11.56 6.83
N LYS A 6 2.43 10.26 6.58
CA LYS A 6 2.73 9.28 7.62
C LYS A 6 3.43 8.06 7.08
N THR A 7 4.28 7.48 7.90
CA THR A 7 4.86 6.15 7.68
C THR A 7 4.52 5.27 8.87
N LEU A 8 4.02 4.07 8.62
CA LEU A 8 3.76 3.05 9.62
C LEU A 8 4.56 1.80 9.29
N ASP A 9 5.13 1.15 10.30
CA ASP A 9 5.81 -0.13 10.11
C ASP A 9 4.80 -1.27 10.22
N ILE A 10 4.98 -2.31 9.41
CA ILE A 10 4.19 -3.53 9.47
C ILE A 10 5.11 -4.74 9.60
N GLY A 11 4.81 -5.57 10.60
CA GLY A 11 5.53 -6.81 10.89
C GLY A 11 4.63 -8.04 10.82
N ASN A 12 5.26 -9.23 10.81
CA ASN A 12 4.58 -10.53 10.79
C ASN A 12 3.51 -10.61 9.67
N ALA A 13 3.81 -9.99 8.53
CA ALA A 13 2.83 -9.81 7.49
C ALA A 13 2.81 -11.00 6.54
N SER A 14 1.62 -11.35 6.07
CA SER A 14 1.43 -12.31 4.99
C SER A 14 0.68 -11.65 3.84
N LEU A 15 1.09 -11.97 2.62
CA LEU A 15 0.48 -11.51 1.38
C LEU A 15 -0.15 -12.71 0.67
N ASN A 16 -1.41 -12.56 0.28
CA ASN A 16 -2.13 -13.48 -0.57
C ASN A 16 -2.46 -12.79 -1.89
N VAL A 17 -2.48 -13.57 -2.96
CA VAL A 17 -3.08 -13.16 -4.24
C VAL A 17 -4.47 -13.78 -4.36
N ILE A 18 -5.43 -12.98 -4.83
CA ILE A 18 -6.82 -13.38 -5.07
C ILE A 18 -6.96 -13.73 -6.55
N THR A 19 -7.04 -15.03 -6.84
CA THR A 19 -7.18 -15.53 -8.21
C THR A 19 -8.37 -16.49 -8.28
N ALA A 20 -9.31 -16.24 -9.20
CA ALA A 20 -10.50 -17.07 -9.40
C ALA A 20 -11.28 -17.38 -8.11
N GLY A 21 -11.42 -16.38 -7.23
CA GLY A 21 -12.13 -16.50 -5.95
C GLY A 21 -11.37 -17.28 -4.86
N ARG A 22 -10.11 -17.64 -5.09
CA ARG A 22 -9.25 -18.33 -4.12
C ARG A 22 -8.17 -17.38 -3.59
N ARG A 23 -7.89 -17.50 -2.28
CA ARG A 23 -6.72 -16.91 -1.63
C ARG A 23 -5.54 -17.86 -1.80
N ILE A 24 -4.52 -17.41 -2.51
CA ILE A 24 -3.28 -18.18 -2.70
C ILE A 24 -2.17 -17.44 -1.95
N PRO A 25 -1.45 -18.10 -1.03
CA PRO A 25 -0.36 -17.47 -0.31
C PRO A 25 0.78 -17.13 -1.28
N LEU A 26 1.25 -15.89 -1.19
CA LEU A 26 2.29 -15.35 -2.07
C LEU A 26 3.59 -15.16 -1.32
N ALA A 27 3.56 -14.48 -0.17
CA ALA A 27 4.77 -14.19 0.61
C ALA A 27 4.50 -13.93 2.09
N GLN A 28 5.54 -14.10 2.91
CA GLN A 28 5.66 -13.47 4.23
C GLN A 28 6.70 -12.36 4.18
N PHE A 29 6.48 -11.27 4.91
CA PHE A 29 7.35 -10.11 4.84
C PHE A 29 7.21 -9.19 6.06
N ASN A 30 8.20 -8.31 6.21
CA ASN A 30 8.07 -7.05 6.94
C ASN A 30 8.09 -5.90 5.95
N GLY A 31 7.44 -4.79 6.28
CA GLY A 31 7.29 -3.69 5.35
C GLY A 31 6.96 -2.39 6.04
N LYS A 32 6.59 -1.42 5.21
CA LYS A 32 6.12 -0.11 5.65
C LYS A 32 4.93 0.33 4.82
N ILE A 33 4.10 1.17 5.41
CA ILE A 33 2.94 1.77 4.79
C ILE A 33 3.19 3.27 4.75
N GLU A 34 3.20 3.85 3.56
CA GLU A 34 3.39 5.27 3.35
C GLU A 34 2.07 5.90 2.91
N ILE A 35 1.61 6.90 3.67
CA ILE A 35 0.42 7.68 3.34
C ILE A 35 0.89 9.00 2.77
N THR A 36 0.55 9.28 1.52
CA THR A 36 1.00 10.48 0.79
C THR A 36 -0.19 11.31 0.34
N GLU A 37 0.03 12.62 0.28
CA GLU A 37 -0.91 13.58 -0.26
C GLU A 37 -0.41 14.10 -1.59
N HIS A 38 -1.22 13.94 -2.63
CA HIS A 38 -0.95 14.49 -3.94
C HIS A 38 -1.86 15.70 -4.17
N GLN A 39 -1.24 16.87 -4.29
CA GLN A 39 -1.91 18.09 -4.72
C GLN A 39 -1.54 18.40 -6.16
N SER A 40 -2.54 18.55 -7.01
CA SER A 40 -2.39 18.98 -8.40
C SER A 40 -3.21 20.23 -8.64
N THR A 41 -2.62 21.26 -9.22
CA THR A 41 -3.35 22.44 -9.69
C THR A 41 -3.51 22.37 -11.20
N MET A 42 -4.75 22.35 -11.67
CA MET A 42 -5.05 22.39 -13.10
C MET A 42 -5.33 23.84 -13.50
N PRO A 43 -4.53 24.45 -14.41
CA PRO A 43 -4.85 25.75 -14.95
C PRO A 43 -6.06 25.65 -15.87
N VAL A 44 -7.06 26.50 -15.68
CA VAL A 44 -8.20 26.64 -16.61
C VAL A 44 -8.07 28.01 -17.25
N LEU A 45 -7.94 28.05 -18.58
CA LEU A 45 -7.83 29.29 -19.36
C LEU A 45 -6.71 30.24 -18.87
N GLY A 46 -5.53 29.69 -18.56
CA GLY A 46 -4.36 30.47 -18.13
C GLY A 46 -4.42 31.01 -16.69
N ARG A 47 -5.45 30.65 -15.92
CA ARG A 47 -5.57 30.98 -14.49
C ARG A 47 -5.50 29.70 -13.65
N MET A 48 -4.77 29.77 -12.53
CA MET A 48 -4.80 28.74 -11.49
C MET A 48 -6.19 28.76 -10.84
N CYS A 49 -7.08 27.83 -11.22
CA CYS A 49 -8.50 27.92 -10.84
C CYS A 49 -8.98 26.81 -9.90
N ARG A 50 -8.38 25.62 -9.93
CA ARG A 50 -8.84 24.50 -9.08
C ARG A 50 -7.70 23.55 -8.74
N GLY A 51 -7.46 23.36 -7.45
CA GLY A 51 -6.57 22.34 -6.93
C GLY A 51 -7.35 21.06 -6.64
N GLU A 52 -6.89 19.93 -7.16
CA GLU A 52 -7.31 18.60 -6.74
C GLU A 52 -6.35 18.11 -5.66
N LYS A 53 -6.89 17.64 -4.54
CA LYS A 53 -6.14 17.02 -3.45
C LYS A 53 -6.60 15.57 -3.30
N LYS A 54 -5.66 14.62 -3.46
CA LYS A 54 -5.88 13.18 -3.30
C LYS A 54 -4.96 12.63 -2.24
N ILE A 55 -5.47 11.72 -1.41
CA ILE A 55 -4.66 10.97 -0.44
C ILE A 55 -4.50 9.57 -1.00
N TYR A 56 -3.25 9.12 -1.08
CA TYR A 56 -2.88 7.77 -1.46
C TYR A 56 -2.23 7.09 -0.27
N ALA A 57 -2.37 5.77 -0.19
CA ALA A 57 -1.58 4.96 0.71
C ALA A 57 -0.94 3.84 -0.10
N SER A 58 0.38 3.76 0.01
CA SER A 58 1.21 2.78 -0.66
C SER A 58 1.75 1.81 0.38
N PHE A 59 1.59 0.54 0.10
CA PHE A 59 1.98 -0.57 0.93
C PHE A 59 3.26 -1.16 0.33
N ILE A 60 4.38 -1.01 1.04
CA ILE A 60 5.72 -1.31 0.53
C ILE A 60 6.25 -2.55 1.23
N LEU A 61 6.44 -3.62 0.47
CA LEU A 61 7.12 -4.82 0.92
C LEU A 61 8.62 -4.58 0.88
N CYS A 62 9.32 -4.82 1.99
CA CYS A 62 10.76 -4.62 2.13
C CYS A 62 11.53 -5.95 2.01
N LYS A 63 12.84 -5.84 1.78
CA LYS A 63 13.88 -6.84 1.40
C LYS A 63 13.82 -8.27 1.95
N ASP A 64 13.00 -8.56 2.96
CA ASP A 64 12.84 -9.88 3.57
C ASP A 64 11.54 -10.54 3.11
N ILE A 65 11.34 -10.61 1.79
CA ILE A 65 10.16 -11.26 1.19
C ILE A 65 10.44 -12.75 1.06
N GLU A 66 9.78 -13.56 1.89
CA GLU A 66 9.80 -15.02 1.79
C GLU A 66 8.67 -15.48 0.86
N TYR A 67 9.00 -15.68 -0.42
CA TYR A 67 8.06 -16.16 -1.43
C TYR A 67 7.62 -17.60 -1.14
N GLN A 68 6.32 -17.84 -1.16
CA GLN A 68 5.71 -19.15 -0.94
C GLN A 68 5.27 -19.82 -2.25
N THR A 69 5.20 -19.05 -3.34
CA THR A 69 4.84 -19.53 -4.68
C THR A 69 5.67 -18.80 -5.74
N ASP A 70 5.84 -19.43 -6.91
CA ASP A 70 6.51 -18.84 -8.10
C ASP A 70 5.61 -17.83 -8.86
N ASP A 71 4.50 -17.41 -8.26
CA ASP A 71 3.54 -16.55 -8.95
C ASP A 71 4.05 -15.09 -8.98
N ALA A 72 4.07 -14.49 -10.16
CA ALA A 72 4.58 -13.15 -10.35
C ALA A 72 3.54 -12.07 -9.97
N PHE A 73 4.05 -10.92 -9.51
CA PHE A 73 3.26 -9.70 -9.36
C PHE A 73 2.71 -9.23 -10.70
N ASN A 74 1.43 -8.83 -10.72
CA ASN A 74 0.71 -8.45 -11.93
C ASN A 74 -0.39 -7.43 -11.60
N SER A 75 -0.47 -6.35 -12.39
CA SER A 75 -1.45 -5.27 -12.24
C SER A 75 -2.91 -5.71 -12.44
N GLY A 76 -3.15 -6.83 -13.11
CA GLY A 76 -4.47 -7.43 -13.30
C GLY A 76 -4.95 -8.28 -12.11
N LYS A 77 -4.10 -8.50 -11.10
CA LYS A 77 -4.44 -9.29 -9.92
C LYS A 77 -4.76 -8.39 -8.73
N VAL A 78 -5.51 -8.96 -7.79
CA VAL A 78 -5.86 -8.31 -6.53
C VAL A 78 -5.15 -9.04 -5.41
N TYR A 79 -4.63 -8.27 -4.45
CA TYR A 79 -3.87 -8.80 -3.33
C TYR A 79 -4.58 -8.52 -2.01
N GLU A 80 -4.28 -9.36 -1.02
CA GLU A 80 -4.75 -9.22 0.35
C GLU A 80 -3.56 -9.38 1.29
N ALA A 81 -3.28 -8.38 2.13
CA ALA A 81 -2.24 -8.46 3.14
C ALA A 81 -2.82 -8.49 4.55
N VAL A 82 -2.19 -9.19 5.47
CA VAL A 82 -2.54 -9.18 6.89
C VAL A 82 -1.25 -9.08 7.70
N GLY A 83 -1.16 -8.15 8.64
CA GLY A 83 0.01 -8.02 9.49
C GLY A 83 -0.20 -7.08 10.68
N ASP A 84 0.78 -7.05 11.57
CA ASP A 84 0.76 -6.25 12.78
C ASP A 84 1.33 -4.86 12.45
N VAL A 85 0.49 -3.83 12.52
CA VAL A 85 0.82 -2.45 12.17
C VAL A 85 1.12 -1.66 13.42
N GLN A 86 2.32 -1.08 13.47
CA GLN A 86 2.81 -0.29 14.59
C GLN A 86 2.44 1.20 14.37
N GLY A 87 1.49 1.69 15.16
CA GLY A 87 1.19 3.11 15.32
C GLY A 87 2.01 3.76 16.43
N GLU A 88 1.76 5.05 16.68
CA GLU A 88 2.48 5.81 17.70
C GLU A 88 2.13 5.34 19.13
N GLN A 89 0.87 4.95 19.33
CA GLN A 89 0.33 4.57 20.64
C GLN A 89 -0.30 3.17 20.65
N SER A 90 -0.36 2.50 19.50
CA SER A 90 -1.06 1.24 19.32
C SER A 90 -0.28 0.28 18.43
N CYS A 91 -0.48 -1.02 18.62
CA CYS A 91 -0.06 -2.05 17.69
C CYS A 91 -1.29 -2.90 17.39
N GLU A 92 -1.72 -2.92 16.13
CA GLU A 92 -2.96 -3.58 15.73
C GLU A 92 -2.75 -4.47 14.51
N ARG A 93 -3.36 -5.66 14.54
CA ARG A 93 -3.37 -6.55 13.38
C ARG A 93 -4.42 -6.09 12.37
N LEU A 94 -3.98 -5.57 11.23
CA LEU A 94 -4.84 -5.05 10.18
C LEU A 94 -4.92 -5.99 8.98
N ILE A 95 -6.07 -5.94 8.30
CA ILE A 95 -6.32 -6.66 7.04
C ILE A 95 -6.47 -5.62 5.94
N PHE A 96 -5.62 -5.74 4.92
CA PHE A 96 -5.60 -4.91 3.73
C PHE A 96 -6.21 -5.71 2.59
N SER A 97 -7.47 -5.46 2.29
CA SER A 97 -8.17 -6.11 1.18
C SER A 97 -8.13 -5.23 -0.07
N GLY A 98 -8.04 -5.85 -1.25
CA GLY A 98 -8.17 -5.10 -2.50
C GLY A 98 -6.89 -4.38 -2.95
N LEU A 99 -5.72 -4.76 -2.42
CA LEU A 99 -4.44 -4.17 -2.78
C LEU A 99 -4.15 -4.35 -4.27
N ARG A 100 -3.61 -3.32 -4.92
CA ARG A 100 -3.28 -3.34 -6.36
C ARG A 100 -1.79 -3.19 -6.57
N PHE A 101 -1.20 -4.01 -7.43
CA PHE A 101 0.19 -3.85 -7.79
C PHE A 101 0.43 -2.53 -8.54
N GLU A 102 1.34 -1.72 -8.02
CA GLU A 102 1.72 -0.44 -8.61
C GLU A 102 3.07 -0.56 -9.33
N ASP A 103 4.12 -0.94 -8.61
CA ASP A 103 5.48 -1.05 -9.16
C ASP A 103 6.36 -2.02 -8.34
N MET A 104 7.46 -2.46 -8.95
CA MET A 104 8.54 -3.20 -8.29
C MET A 104 9.88 -2.57 -8.65
N ASP A 105 10.62 -2.10 -7.65
CA ASP A 105 11.98 -1.60 -7.85
C ASP A 105 12.97 -2.77 -7.84
N PRO A 106 13.59 -3.13 -8.99
CA PRO A 106 14.52 -4.25 -9.08
C PRO A 106 15.86 -3.99 -8.37
N VAL A 107 16.20 -2.74 -8.06
CA VAL A 107 17.45 -2.37 -7.38
C VAL A 107 17.31 -2.59 -5.88
N THR A 108 16.19 -2.18 -5.30
CA THR A 108 15.93 -2.34 -3.86
C THR A 108 15.21 -3.65 -3.53
N GLY A 109 14.60 -4.31 -4.52
CA GLY A 109 13.75 -5.48 -4.34
C GLY A 109 12.41 -5.15 -3.67
N THR A 110 12.01 -3.89 -3.66
CA THR A 110 10.77 -3.45 -3.00
C THR A 110 9.58 -3.57 -3.94
N VAL A 111 8.44 -3.99 -3.40
CA VAL A 111 7.18 -4.09 -4.14
C VAL A 111 6.20 -3.12 -3.53
N THR A 112 5.59 -2.29 -4.38
CA THR A 112 4.62 -1.29 -3.98
C THR A 112 3.22 -1.72 -4.40
N LEU A 113 2.31 -1.77 -3.43
CA LEU A 113 0.90 -2.04 -3.64
C LEU A 113 0.07 -0.82 -3.22
N GLU A 114 -0.89 -0.40 -4.03
CA GLU A 114 -1.85 0.64 -3.67
C GLU A 114 -2.90 0.09 -2.70
N VAL A 115 -3.14 0.80 -1.60
CA VAL A 115 -4.27 0.57 -0.69
C VAL A 115 -5.48 1.34 -1.20
N THR A 116 -6.56 0.63 -1.53
CA THR A 116 -7.78 1.26 -2.07
C THR A 116 -8.87 1.53 -1.02
N ASP A 117 -8.73 0.99 0.20
CA ASP A 117 -9.71 1.13 1.28
C ASP A 117 -9.55 2.46 2.02
N LEU A 118 -10.48 3.39 1.78
CA LEU A 118 -10.48 4.73 2.37
C LEU A 118 -10.67 4.73 3.89
N GLU A 119 -11.44 3.79 4.44
CA GLU A 119 -11.67 3.72 5.89
C GLU A 119 -10.42 3.20 6.60
N LEU A 120 -9.73 2.24 5.98
CA LEU A 120 -8.43 1.76 6.48
C LEU A 120 -7.38 2.88 6.44
N ILE A 121 -7.32 3.66 5.35
CA ILE A 121 -6.43 4.82 5.26
C ILE A 121 -6.71 5.83 6.37
N ARG A 122 -7.98 6.17 6.60
CA ARG A 122 -8.39 7.08 7.68
C ARG A 122 -7.96 6.58 9.05
N LYS A 123 -8.16 5.29 9.34
CA LYS A 123 -7.72 4.67 10.59
C LYS A 123 -6.20 4.80 10.76
N MET A 124 -5.43 4.44 9.74
CA MET A 124 -3.97 4.49 9.79
C MET A 124 -3.43 5.90 10.02
N ILE A 125 -4.09 6.94 9.48
CA ILE A 125 -3.74 8.33 9.77
C ILE A 125 -3.85 8.63 11.28
N THR A 126 -4.81 8.02 11.98
CA THR A 126 -5.06 8.25 13.41
C THR A 126 -4.31 7.32 14.38
N MET A 127 -3.67 6.25 13.89
CA MET A 127 -2.98 5.22 14.72
C MET A 127 -1.65 5.66 15.32
#